data_AF-A0A673FV15-F1
#
_entry.id   AF-A0A673FV15-F1
#
_cell.length_a   1.000
_cell.length_b   1.000
_cell.length_c   1.000
_cell.angle_alpha   90.00
_cell.angle_beta   90.00
_cell.angle_gamma   90.00
#
_symmetry.space_group_name_H-M   'P 1'
#
loop_
_entity.id
_entity.type
_entity.pdbx_description
1 polymer ?
#
loop_
_entity_poly.entity_id
_entity_poly.type
_entity_poly.pdbx_seq_one_letter_code
_entity_poly.pdbx_strand_id
1 'polypeptide(L)'
;MDSFKNLQALVIRDGEKNNINAEEVVVGDLVEVKGGDRIPADLRIISAHGCKVDNSSLTGESEPQTRTPDFSNENPLETRNIAFFSTNCVEGTARGVVINTGDRTVMGRIATLRDKPHSCIFKVCLTLTAKRMAKKNCLVKNLEAVETLGST
;
A
#
# COMPACT_ATOMS: atom_id res chain seq x y z
N MET A 1 8.35 1.16 -9.59
CA MET A 1 7.04 1.70 -9.13
C MET A 1 6.04 1.69 -10.29
N ASP A 2 6.09 0.70 -11.19
CA ASP A 2 5.35 0.72 -12.46
C ASP A 2 4.11 -0.20 -12.48
N SER A 3 3.89 -0.98 -11.41
CA SER A 3 2.77 -1.93 -11.30
C SER A 3 1.40 -1.27 -11.03
N PHE A 4 1.35 0.06 -10.89
CA PHE A 4 0.12 0.82 -10.58
C PHE A 4 -0.38 1.68 -11.75
N LYS A 5 0.35 1.71 -12.87
CA LYS A 5 0.15 2.64 -14.00
C LYS A 5 -1.15 2.49 -14.80
N ASN A 6 -2.08 1.65 -14.36
CA ASN A 6 -3.36 1.46 -15.06
C ASN A 6 -4.52 1.16 -14.11
N LEU A 7 -4.40 1.58 -12.84
CA LEU A 7 -5.51 1.45 -11.91
C LEU A 7 -6.59 2.47 -12.25
N GLN A 8 -7.77 1.99 -12.59
CA GLN A 8 -8.94 2.82 -12.86
C GLN A 8 -9.86 2.85 -11.63
N ALA A 9 -10.51 3.99 -11.42
CA ALA A 9 -11.41 4.25 -10.32
C ALA A 9 -12.74 4.78 -10.85
N LEU A 10 -13.84 4.16 -10.42
CA LEU A 10 -15.18 4.61 -10.72
C LEU A 10 -15.61 5.69 -9.72
N VAL A 11 -15.52 6.96 -10.12
CA VAL A 11 -15.91 8.11 -9.30
C VAL A 11 -17.29 8.63 -9.70
N ILE A 12 -17.99 9.23 -8.75
CA ILE A 12 -19.28 9.88 -8.95
C ILE A 12 -19.06 11.38 -8.75
N ARG A 13 -19.07 12.15 -9.84
CA ARG A 13 -18.96 13.61 -9.85
C ARG A 13 -20.16 14.18 -10.58
N ASP A 14 -20.77 15.24 -10.05
CA ASP A 14 -21.99 15.86 -10.59
C ASP A 14 -23.17 14.89 -10.81
N GLY A 15 -23.21 13.80 -10.04
CA GLY A 15 -24.24 12.75 -10.15
C GLY A 15 -24.00 11.71 -11.24
N GLU A 16 -22.95 11.87 -12.06
CA GLU A 16 -22.58 10.94 -13.12
C GLU A 16 -21.40 10.05 -12.72
N LYS A 17 -21.43 8.80 -13.20
CA LYS A 17 -20.36 7.83 -12.98
C LYS A 17 -19.29 8.00 -14.04
N ASN A 18 -18.11 8.42 -13.62
CA ASN A 18 -16.95 8.62 -14.47
C ASN A 18 -15.86 7.63 -14.10
N ASN A 19 -15.26 6.99 -15.09
CA ASN A 19 -14.11 6.11 -14.87
C ASN A 19 -12.83 6.90 -15.15
N ILE A 20 -12.08 7.20 -14.10
CA ILE A 20 -10.86 8.02 -14.16
C ILE A 20 -9.65 7.23 -13.69
N ASN A 21 -8.45 7.72 -14.00
CA ASN A 21 -7.24 7.13 -13.46
C ASN A 21 -7.17 7.34 -11.94
N ALA A 22 -6.65 6.36 -11.22
CA ALA A 22 -6.47 6.46 -9.76
C ALA A 22 -5.61 7.67 -9.34
N GLU A 23 -4.73 8.15 -10.20
CA GLU A 23 -3.90 9.34 -9.98
C GLU A 23 -4.71 10.65 -9.99
N GLU A 24 -5.87 10.66 -10.65
CA GLU A 24 -6.77 11.83 -10.75
C GLU A 24 -7.82 11.88 -9.63
N VAL A 25 -7.84 10.88 -8.76
CA VAL A 25 -8.74 10.81 -7.60
C VAL A 25 -8.26 11.79 -6.54
N VAL A 26 -9.17 12.64 -6.07
CA VAL A 26 -8.90 13.64 -5.04
C VAL A 26 -9.69 13.36 -3.76
N VAL A 27 -9.21 13.93 -2.65
CA VAL A 27 -9.91 13.82 -1.36
C VAL A 27 -11.29 14.48 -1.49
N GLY A 28 -12.32 13.80 -0.99
CA GLY A 28 -13.72 14.23 -1.12
C GLY A 28 -14.48 13.62 -2.30
N ASP A 29 -13.80 12.95 -3.24
CA ASP A 29 -14.50 12.22 -4.30
C ASP A 29 -15.34 11.08 -3.73
N LEU A 30 -16.49 10.83 -4.35
CA LEU A 30 -17.30 9.65 -4.08
C LEU A 30 -16.88 8.53 -5.02
N VAL A 31 -16.36 7.43 -4.49
CA VAL A 31 -15.90 6.26 -5.25
C VAL A 31 -16.89 5.12 -5.07
N GLU A 32 -17.23 4.44 -6.16
CA GLU A 32 -17.96 3.17 -6.16
C GLU A 32 -16.97 2.03 -6.44
N VAL A 33 -17.02 0.99 -5.63
CA VAL A 33 -16.15 -0.20 -5.72
C VAL A 33 -16.99 -1.46 -5.80
N LYS A 34 -16.59 -2.38 -6.67
CA LYS A 34 -17.26 -3.66 -6.89
C LYS A 34 -16.31 -4.81 -6.59
N GLY A 35 -16.86 -6.00 -6.38
CA GLY A 35 -16.07 -7.23 -6.23
C GLY A 35 -15.16 -7.45 -7.45
N GLY A 36 -13.89 -7.70 -7.19
CA GLY A 36 -12.81 -7.78 -8.18
C GLY A 36 -12.00 -6.50 -8.33
N ASP A 37 -12.52 -5.34 -7.87
CA ASP A 37 -11.81 -4.07 -7.99
C ASP A 37 -10.79 -3.91 -6.86
N ARG A 38 -9.67 -3.27 -7.20
CA ARG A 38 -8.69 -2.83 -6.21
C ARG A 38 -9.03 -1.42 -5.74
N ILE A 39 -8.94 -1.21 -4.43
CA ILE A 39 -9.31 0.05 -3.80
C ILE A 39 -8.30 1.14 -4.19
N PRO A 40 -8.73 2.24 -4.86
CA PRO A 40 -7.83 3.22 -5.47
C PRO A 40 -7.26 4.26 -4.50
N ALA A 41 -7.88 4.44 -3.33
CA ALA A 41 -7.48 5.40 -2.31
C ALA A 41 -7.99 4.94 -0.94
N ASP A 42 -7.62 5.58 0.16
CA ASP A 42 -8.29 5.27 1.43
C ASP A 42 -9.72 5.84 1.39
N LEU A 43 -10.72 5.00 1.63
CA LEU A 43 -12.13 5.33 1.51
C LEU A 43 -12.84 5.20 2.86
N ARG A 44 -13.67 6.17 3.21
CA ARG A 44 -14.69 6.05 4.26
C ARG A 44 -15.98 5.54 3.65
N ILE A 45 -16.37 4.31 3.99
CA ILE A 45 -17.56 3.64 3.46
C ILE A 45 -18.84 4.32 3.95
N ILE A 46 -19.68 4.76 3.02
CA ILE A 46 -21.00 5.36 3.31
C ILE A 46 -22.15 4.41 3.00
N SER A 47 -21.90 3.42 2.14
CA SER A 47 -22.85 2.35 1.83
C SER A 47 -22.09 1.09 1.43
N ALA A 48 -22.58 -0.06 1.85
CA ALA A 48 -22.01 -1.36 1.49
C ALA A 48 -23.12 -2.41 1.38
N HIS A 49 -23.02 -3.25 0.34
CA HIS A 49 -23.91 -4.38 0.09
C HIS A 49 -23.06 -5.63 -0.09
N GLY A 50 -22.95 -6.42 0.98
CA GLY A 50 -22.14 -7.64 1.01
C GLY A 50 -20.67 -7.41 0.69
N CYS A 51 -20.16 -6.19 0.88
CA CYS A 51 -18.79 -5.84 0.53
C CYS A 51 -17.80 -6.50 1.49
N LYS A 52 -16.86 -7.27 0.93
CA LYS A 52 -15.74 -7.85 1.66
C LYS A 52 -14.43 -7.45 1.01
N VAL A 53 -13.45 -7.11 1.85
CA VAL A 53 -12.15 -6.60 1.42
C VAL A 53 -11.05 -7.48 1.99
N ASP A 54 -10.10 -7.84 1.14
CA ASP A 54 -8.88 -8.54 1.51
C ASP A 54 -7.81 -7.53 1.99
N ASN A 55 -7.45 -7.64 3.27
CA ASN A 55 -6.47 -6.82 3.95
C ASN A 55 -5.11 -7.50 4.10
N SER A 56 -4.87 -8.62 3.41
CA SER A 56 -3.60 -9.36 3.42
C SER A 56 -2.39 -8.47 3.13
N SER A 57 -2.56 -7.47 2.27
CA SER A 57 -1.53 -6.49 1.92
C SER A 57 -1.11 -5.57 3.08
N LEU A 58 -1.99 -5.32 4.07
CA LEU A 58 -1.71 -4.44 5.21
C LEU A 58 -1.40 -5.23 6.49
N THR A 59 -2.15 -6.31 6.73
CA THR A 59 -2.14 -7.04 8.01
C THR A 59 -1.45 -8.41 7.90
N GLY A 60 -1.32 -8.95 6.69
CA GLY A 60 -0.89 -10.33 6.46
C GLY A 60 -1.98 -11.37 6.71
N GLU A 61 -3.18 -10.97 7.12
CA GLU A 61 -4.32 -11.87 7.31
C GLU A 61 -5.06 -12.07 5.97
N SER A 62 -5.22 -13.33 5.55
CA SER A 62 -5.87 -13.67 4.27
C SER A 62 -7.40 -13.76 4.35
N GLU A 63 -7.99 -13.64 5.54
CA GLU A 63 -9.44 -13.73 5.70
C GLU A 63 -10.13 -12.43 5.24
N PRO A 64 -11.07 -12.50 4.27
CA PRO A 64 -11.78 -11.31 3.81
C PRO A 64 -12.62 -10.68 4.93
N GLN A 65 -12.46 -9.38 5.13
CA GLN A 65 -13.16 -8.64 6.17
C GLN A 65 -14.34 -7.85 5.59
N THR A 66 -15.51 -8.01 6.21
CA THR A 66 -16.75 -7.32 5.84
C THR A 66 -16.67 -5.82 6.11
N ARG A 67 -17.20 -5.02 5.17
CA ARG A 67 -17.30 -3.56 5.29
C ARG A 67 -18.72 -3.09 5.51
N THR A 68 -18.90 -2.11 6.39
CA THR A 68 -20.19 -1.53 6.79
C THR A 68 -20.07 -0.02 6.94
N PRO A 69 -21.13 0.78 6.72
CA PRO A 69 -21.06 2.22 6.91
C PRO A 69 -20.92 2.62 8.39
N ASP A 70 -21.40 1.78 9.30
CA ASP A 70 -21.43 2.04 10.75
C ASP A 70 -20.05 1.94 11.40
N PHE A 71 -19.79 2.84 12.34
CA PHE A 71 -18.58 2.81 13.15
C PHE A 71 -18.57 1.59 14.08
N SER A 72 -17.50 0.79 14.01
CA SER A 72 -17.39 -0.45 14.80
C SER A 72 -16.27 -0.44 15.82
N ASN A 73 -15.20 0.34 15.61
CA ASN A 73 -14.00 0.33 16.45
C ASN A 73 -13.26 1.68 16.37
N GLU A 74 -12.64 2.11 17.47
CA GLU A 74 -11.77 3.29 17.54
C GLU A 74 -10.50 3.14 16.71
N ASN A 75 -9.96 1.93 16.59
CA ASN A 75 -8.80 1.67 15.75
C ASN A 75 -9.20 1.75 14.26
N PRO A 76 -8.61 2.68 13.47
CA PRO A 76 -8.93 2.82 12.06
C PRO A 76 -8.64 1.56 11.23
N LEU A 77 -7.65 0.73 11.62
CA LEU A 77 -7.29 -0.48 10.87
C LEU A 77 -8.32 -1.61 11.03
N GLU A 78 -8.99 -1.65 12.19
CA GLU A 78 -9.97 -2.69 12.53
C GLU A 78 -11.41 -2.27 12.24
N THR A 79 -11.65 -0.97 12.10
CA THR A 79 -13.00 -0.49 11.83
C THR A 79 -13.49 -0.95 10.45
N ARG A 80 -14.74 -1.41 10.39
CA ARG A 80 -15.34 -1.95 9.15
C ARG A 80 -15.73 -0.87 8.15
N ASN A 81 -15.61 0.39 8.56
CA ASN A 81 -16.18 1.52 7.86
C ASN A 81 -15.14 2.31 7.07
N ILE A 82 -13.92 1.77 6.99
CA ILE A 82 -12.81 2.24 6.17
C ILE A 82 -12.35 1.10 5.25
N ALA A 83 -12.03 1.43 4.00
CA ALA A 83 -11.29 0.58 3.08
C ALA A 83 -9.96 1.26 2.73
N PHE A 84 -8.90 0.47 2.55
CA PHE A 84 -7.55 0.99 2.42
C PHE A 84 -7.01 0.89 1.01
N PHE A 85 -6.19 1.85 0.61
CA PHE A 85 -5.46 1.78 -0.65
C PHE A 85 -4.66 0.47 -0.74
N SER A 86 -4.59 -0.10 -1.95
CA SER A 86 -3.93 -1.37 -2.28
C SER A 86 -4.67 -2.65 -1.83
N THR A 87 -5.76 -2.54 -1.07
CA THR A 87 -6.60 -3.71 -0.73
C THR A 87 -7.52 -4.09 -1.89
N ASN A 88 -7.95 -5.35 -1.93
CA ASN A 88 -8.82 -5.85 -2.99
C ASN A 88 -10.24 -6.06 -2.46
N CYS A 89 -11.24 -5.54 -3.16
CA CYS A 89 -12.63 -5.90 -2.91
C CYS A 89 -12.86 -7.31 -3.46
N VAL A 90 -13.10 -8.29 -2.59
CA VAL A 90 -13.30 -9.69 -2.98
C VAL A 90 -14.68 -9.89 -3.59
N GLU A 91 -15.70 -9.34 -2.93
CA GLU A 91 -17.09 -9.47 -3.35
C GLU A 91 -17.93 -8.29 -2.85
N GLY A 92 -19.14 -8.19 -3.40
CA GLY A 92 -20.12 -7.17 -3.05
C GLY A 92 -19.88 -5.84 -3.74
N THR A 93 -20.60 -4.81 -3.28
CA THR A 93 -20.43 -3.44 -3.75
C THR A 93 -20.39 -2.48 -2.58
N ALA A 94 -19.58 -1.43 -2.68
CA ALA A 94 -19.56 -0.37 -1.69
C ALA A 94 -19.37 1.00 -2.35
N ARG A 95 -19.81 2.02 -1.62
CA ARG A 95 -19.56 3.41 -1.94
C ARG A 95 -18.87 4.06 -0.76
N GLY A 96 -17.87 4.86 -1.05
CA GLY A 96 -17.12 5.55 -0.02
C GLY A 96 -16.58 6.89 -0.48
N VAL A 97 -16.40 7.78 0.47
CA VAL A 97 -15.77 9.09 0.25
C VAL A 97 -14.28 8.94 0.45
N VAL A 98 -13.49 9.49 -0.47
CA VAL A 98 -12.02 9.46 -0.38
C VAL A 98 -11.56 10.33 0.79
N ILE A 99 -10.81 9.73 1.71
CA ILE A 99 -10.22 10.43 2.87
C ILE A 99 -8.74 10.75 2.68
N ASN A 100 -7.97 9.84 2.08
CA ASN A 100 -6.54 10.04 1.79
C ASN A 100 -6.18 9.47 0.42
N THR A 101 -5.23 10.11 -0.27
CA THR A 101 -4.72 9.73 -1.59
C THR A 101 -3.18 9.70 -1.60
N GLY A 102 -2.60 8.89 -2.49
CA GLY A 102 -1.15 8.79 -2.69
C GLY A 102 -0.35 8.47 -1.42
N ASP A 103 0.73 9.21 -1.20
CA ASP A 103 1.64 9.04 -0.05
C ASP A 103 0.99 9.24 1.33
N ARG A 104 -0.17 9.92 1.37
CA ARG A 104 -0.91 10.14 2.62
C ARG A 104 -1.75 8.95 3.04
N THR A 105 -2.00 8.00 2.12
CA THR A 105 -2.72 6.76 2.44
C THR A 105 -1.95 5.93 3.47
N VAL A 106 -2.62 5.02 4.15
CA VAL A 106 -1.94 4.10 5.09
C VAL A 106 -0.80 3.35 4.40
N MET A 107 -1.08 2.78 3.22
CA MET A 107 -0.08 2.04 2.45
C MET A 107 1.01 2.96 1.87
N GLY A 108 0.64 4.19 1.45
CA GLY A 108 1.59 5.21 1.02
C GLY A 108 2.62 5.54 2.10
N ARG A 109 2.15 5.76 3.34
CA ARG A 109 3.04 6.01 4.49
C ARG A 109 3.95 4.83 4.78
N ILE A 110 3.46 3.59 4.67
CA ILE A 110 4.27 2.38 4.84
C ILE A 110 5.35 2.30 3.75
N ALA A 111 5.00 2.60 2.49
CA ALA A 111 5.95 2.65 1.38
C ALA A 111 7.03 3.74 1.60
N THR A 112 6.64 4.96 1.98
CA THR A 112 7.59 6.05 2.26
C THR A 112 8.54 5.71 3.41
N LEU A 113 8.08 4.99 4.44
CA LEU A 113 8.94 4.53 5.53
C LEU A 113 9.99 3.53 5.06
N ARG A 114 9.63 2.63 4.12
CA ARG A 114 10.55 1.64 3.56
C ARG A 114 11.59 2.26 2.62
N ASP A 115 11.22 3.34 1.93
CA ASP A 115 12.12 4.09 1.03
C ASP A 115 13.07 5.05 1.77
N LYS A 116 12.90 5.27 3.08
CA LYS A 116 13.97 5.88 3.87
C LYS A 116 15.19 4.97 3.79
N PRO A 117 16.38 5.48 3.38
CA PRO A 117 17.49 4.63 3.03
C PRO A 117 18.16 4.03 4.27
N HIS A 118 17.58 2.95 4.79
CA HIS A 118 18.30 1.97 5.62
C HIS A 118 19.46 1.33 4.83
N SER A 119 19.50 1.54 3.50
CA SER A 119 20.66 1.25 2.64
C SER A 119 21.92 2.00 3.06
N CYS A 120 21.82 3.21 3.61
CA CYS A 120 22.99 4.00 4.00
C CYS A 120 23.77 3.35 5.15
N ILE A 121 23.11 2.75 6.15
CA ILE A 121 23.81 2.18 7.30
C ILE A 121 24.65 0.96 6.88
N PHE A 122 24.05 0.06 6.10
CA PHE A 122 24.74 -1.15 5.65
C PHE A 122 25.84 -0.84 4.63
N LYS A 123 25.58 0.05 3.65
CA LYS A 123 26.61 0.49 2.69
C LYS A 123 27.75 1.23 3.37
N VAL A 124 27.48 2.11 4.33
CA VAL A 124 28.54 2.86 5.03
C VAL A 124 29.41 1.92 5.86
N CYS A 125 28.83 1.00 6.63
CA CYS A 125 29.60 0.03 7.41
C CYS A 125 30.49 -0.85 6.51
N LEU A 126 29.93 -1.41 5.44
CA LEU A 126 30.67 -2.28 4.51
C LEU A 126 31.76 -1.50 3.73
N THR A 127 31.48 -0.25 3.36
CA THR A 127 32.47 0.60 2.68
C THR A 127 33.59 1.02 3.63
N LEU A 128 33.28 1.30 4.91
CA LEU A 128 34.30 1.63 5.91
C LEU A 128 35.20 0.44 6.23
N THR A 129 34.64 -0.77 6.36
CA THR A 129 35.42 -1.99 6.59
C THR A 129 36.27 -2.34 5.37
N ALA A 130 35.72 -2.25 4.15
CA ALA A 130 36.47 -2.44 2.92
C ALA A 130 37.64 -1.43 2.78
N LYS A 131 37.40 -0.13 3.04
CA LYS A 131 38.46 0.90 3.04
C LYS A 131 39.52 0.65 4.12
N ARG A 132 39.12 0.20 5.31
CA ARG A 132 40.06 -0.16 6.40
C ARG A 132 40.90 -1.40 6.04
N MET A 133 40.31 -2.41 5.41
CA MET A 133 41.02 -3.60 4.93
C MET A 133 42.01 -3.26 3.82
N ALA A 134 41.63 -2.39 2.88
CA ALA A 134 42.52 -1.89 1.83
C ALA A 134 43.73 -1.13 2.41
N LYS A 135 43.52 -0.26 3.41
CA LYS A 135 44.61 0.47 4.08
C LYS A 135 45.58 -0.45 4.84
N LYS A 136 45.11 -1.61 5.29
CA LYS A 136 45.93 -2.63 5.99
C LYS A 136 46.53 -3.69 5.06
N ASN A 137 46.36 -3.55 3.74
CA ASN A 137 46.83 -4.50 2.73
C ASN A 137 46.38 -5.95 3.00
N CYS A 138 45.17 -6.13 3.55
CA CYS A 138 44.62 -7.43 3.86
C CYS A 138 44.13 -8.12 2.58
N LEU A 139 44.78 -9.22 2.19
CA LEU A 139 44.32 -10.11 1.13
C LEU A 139 43.24 -11.06 1.69
N VAL A 140 41.99 -10.88 1.27
CA VAL A 140 40.91 -11.80 1.64
C VAL A 140 41.01 -13.03 0.77
N LYS A 141 41.38 -14.18 1.37
CA LYS A 141 41.68 -15.42 0.63
C LYS A 141 40.47 -16.36 0.47
N ASN A 142 39.33 -16.09 1.12
CA ASN A 142 38.05 -16.75 0.83
C ASN A 142 36.90 -15.96 1.45
N LEU A 143 35.79 -15.81 0.71
CA LEU A 143 34.65 -14.99 1.09
C LEU A 143 33.33 -15.72 0.84
N GLU A 144 33.09 -16.82 1.56
CA GLU A 144 31.83 -17.60 1.49
C GLU A 144 30.58 -16.78 1.85
N ALA A 145 30.73 -15.62 2.50
CA ALA A 145 29.62 -14.80 3.00
C ALA A 145 29.08 -13.75 2.00
N VAL A 146 29.68 -13.60 0.80
CA VAL A 146 29.25 -12.58 -0.18
C VAL A 146 28.41 -13.13 -1.33
N GLU A 147 28.39 -14.45 -1.55
CA GLU A 147 27.56 -15.05 -2.60
C GLU A 147 26.04 -14.94 -2.35
N THR A 148 25.61 -14.63 -1.12
CA THR A 148 24.19 -14.44 -0.78
C THR A 148 23.66 -13.01 -0.97
N LEU A 149 24.52 -12.03 -1.24
CA LEU A 149 24.08 -10.64 -1.51
C LEU A 149 23.83 -10.35 -2.99
N GLY A 150 24.02 -11.34 -3.86
CA GLY A 150 23.88 -11.24 -5.31
C GLY A 150 22.86 -12.20 -5.92
N SER A 151 21.84 -12.64 -5.20
CA SER A 151 20.75 -13.43 -5.77
C SER A 151 19.44 -12.66 -5.75
N THR A 152 19.03 -12.19 -6.94
CA THR A 152 17.68 -11.80 -7.40
C THR A 152 16.88 -10.79 -6.59
#